data_AF-A0A482TH70-F1
#
_entry.id   AF-A0A482TH70-F1
#
_cell.length_a   1.000
_cell.length_b   1.000
_cell.length_c   1.000
_cell.angle_alpha   90.00
_cell.angle_beta   90.00
_cell.angle_gamma   90.00
#
_symmetry.space_group_name_H-M   'P 1'
#
loop_
_entity.id
_entity.type
_entity.pdbx_description
1 polymer ?
#
loop_
_entity_poly.entity_id
_entity_poly.type
_entity_poly.pdbx_seq_one_letter_code
_entity_poly.pdbx_strand_id
1 'polypeptide(L)'
;MGVLGQLGFMVAFLSAGVAAGHFGLLTDRRTDILTTLVFTVALPALIFRSTYNRPLREIISPALLGGFWAVIALTITLGWLVHRRLESPDRRSVSVVQSYHSNMGFLGLPLVAATMGSEATAVASVILGIGAVTHVPVTVFLLVRINGSDASLLGECRKLVTNPVLIALAAGITASVLSLSVPEPLVGALGPPAKLALPVALLCIGATLDTDLPVADLQKTVSVVGLKVLWMPALAWLVYSSLAMDATALGAAVVMLGT
;
A
#
# COMPACT_ATOMS: atom_id res chain seq x y z
N MET A 1 -18.29 9.93 9.53
CA MET A 1 -18.32 10.90 8.41
C MET A 1 -18.87 10.16 7.19
N GLY A 2 -19.69 10.81 6.37
CA GLY A 2 -20.06 10.21 5.07
C GLY A 2 -18.83 10.13 4.14
N VAL A 3 -18.92 9.33 3.07
CA VAL A 3 -17.83 9.13 2.08
C VAL A 3 -17.30 10.47 1.54
N LEU A 4 -18.19 11.42 1.25
CA LEU A 4 -17.85 12.79 0.83
C LEU A 4 -16.97 13.54 1.85
N GLY A 5 -17.23 13.37 3.15
CA GLY A 5 -16.43 13.99 4.20
C GLY A 5 -15.02 13.43 4.24
N GLN A 6 -14.86 12.13 4.01
CA GLN A 6 -13.54 11.51 3.96
C GLN A 6 -12.74 11.94 2.73
N LEU A 7 -13.40 12.00 1.56
CA LEU A 7 -12.77 12.50 0.34
C LEU A 7 -12.35 13.97 0.52
N GLY A 8 -13.23 14.80 1.08
CA GLY A 8 -12.90 16.19 1.41
C GLY A 8 -11.71 16.30 2.35
N PHE A 9 -11.64 15.45 3.38
CA PHE A 9 -10.48 15.37 4.28
C PHE A 9 -9.19 15.00 3.52
N MET A 10 -9.24 13.99 2.64
CA MET A 10 -8.07 13.56 1.88
C MET A 10 -7.56 14.65 0.94
N VAL A 11 -8.47 15.27 0.18
CA VAL A 11 -8.14 16.39 -0.72
C VAL A 11 -7.59 17.57 0.07
N ALA A 12 -8.18 17.91 1.21
CA ALA A 12 -7.70 19.02 2.03
C ALA A 12 -6.27 18.79 2.52
N PHE A 13 -5.95 17.59 3.03
CA PHE A 13 -4.59 17.27 3.49
C PHE A 13 -3.58 17.15 2.35
N LEU A 14 -3.97 16.61 1.20
CA LEU A 14 -3.11 16.58 0.01
C LEU A 14 -2.79 18.01 -0.46
N SER A 15 -3.80 18.87 -0.61
CA SER A 15 -3.63 20.27 -1.01
C SER A 15 -2.81 21.06 0.00
N ALA A 16 -2.99 20.81 1.30
CA ALA A 16 -2.15 21.39 2.34
C ALA A 16 -0.70 20.94 2.23
N GLY A 17 -0.46 19.67 1.85
CA GLY A 17 0.87 19.14 1.54
C GLY A 17 1.53 19.87 0.37
N VAL A 18 0.80 20.04 -0.73
CA VAL A 18 1.25 20.80 -1.92
C VAL A 18 1.65 22.23 -1.51
N ALA A 19 0.77 22.92 -0.78
CA ALA A 19 1.06 24.26 -0.29
C ALA A 19 2.29 24.29 0.64
N ALA A 20 2.41 23.33 1.56
CA ALA A 20 3.55 23.23 2.46
C ALA A 20 4.87 22.95 1.73
N GLY A 21 4.85 22.16 0.65
CA GLY A 21 5.99 21.98 -0.25
C GLY A 21 6.36 23.28 -0.96
N HIS A 22 5.37 23.95 -1.55
CA HIS A 22 5.55 25.21 -2.28
C HIS A 22 6.11 26.34 -1.40
N PHE A 23 5.66 26.44 -0.14
CA PHE A 23 6.17 27.42 0.82
C PHE A 23 7.47 27.01 1.53
N GLY A 24 8.07 25.85 1.18
CA GLY A 24 9.30 25.37 1.81
C GLY A 24 9.15 24.93 3.27
N LEU A 25 7.92 24.74 3.76
CA LEU A 25 7.64 24.17 5.08
C LEU A 25 8.01 22.68 5.09
N LEU A 26 7.63 21.96 4.03
CA LEU A 26 7.99 20.57 3.78
C LEU A 26 9.00 20.48 2.63
N THR A 27 10.28 20.67 2.95
CA THR A 27 11.38 20.38 2.01
C THR A 27 11.58 18.87 1.86
N ASP A 28 12.28 18.43 0.81
CA ASP A 28 12.59 17.01 0.58
C ASP A 28 13.11 16.31 1.84
N ARG A 29 14.05 16.95 2.55
CA ARG A 29 14.62 16.41 3.79
C ARG A 29 13.59 16.26 4.91
N ARG A 30 12.69 17.24 5.07
CA ARG A 30 11.64 17.20 6.11
C ARG A 30 10.57 16.16 5.76
N THR A 31 10.20 16.07 4.49
CA THR A 31 9.27 15.07 3.97
C THR A 31 9.83 13.66 4.15
N ASP A 32 11.11 13.43 3.89
CA ASP A 32 11.80 12.15 4.13
C ASP A 32 11.80 11.75 5.61
N ILE A 33 12.06 12.71 6.52
CA ILE A 33 11.99 12.47 7.97
C ILE A 33 10.58 12.06 8.40
N LEU A 34 9.55 12.77 7.94
CA LEU A 34 8.15 12.46 8.28
C LEU A 34 7.71 11.12 7.68
N THR A 35 8.10 10.84 6.44
CA THR A 35 7.85 9.56 5.77
C THR A 35 8.49 8.41 6.54
N THR A 36 9.73 8.59 6.99
CA THR A 36 10.43 7.62 7.85
C THR A 36 9.72 7.43 9.18
N LEU A 37 9.28 8.51 9.84
CA LEU A 37 8.51 8.42 11.09
C LEU A 37 7.20 7.63 10.91
N VAL A 38 6.47 7.88 9.83
CA VAL A 38 5.24 7.14 9.51
C VAL A 38 5.55 5.66 9.32
N PHE A 39 6.60 5.34 8.56
CA PHE A 39 6.96 3.95 8.25
C PHE A 39 7.54 3.17 9.42
N THR A 40 8.27 3.83 10.32
CA THR A 40 8.98 3.20 11.45
C THR A 40 8.18 3.21 12.75
N VAL A 41 7.19 4.09 12.89
CA VAL A 41 6.40 4.24 14.13
C VAL A 41 4.90 4.14 13.88
N ALA A 42 4.34 5.00 13.01
CA ALA A 42 2.89 5.11 12.86
C ALA A 42 2.25 3.84 12.27
N LEU A 43 2.81 3.32 11.17
CA LEU A 43 2.33 2.11 10.51
C LEU A 43 2.56 0.86 11.38
N PRO A 44 3.74 0.62 11.98
CA PRO A 44 3.92 -0.45 12.96
C PRO A 44 2.91 -0.43 14.10
N ALA A 45 2.65 0.75 14.68
CA ALA A 45 1.66 0.90 15.74
C ALA A 45 0.24 0.54 15.27
N LEU A 46 -0.14 1.00 14.06
CA LEU A 46 -1.43 0.70 13.45
C LEU A 46 -1.60 -0.81 13.20
N ILE A 47 -0.59 -1.45 12.61
CA ILE A 47 -0.59 -2.88 12.24
C ILE A 47 -0.64 -3.77 13.46
N PHE A 48 0.22 -3.51 14.45
CA PHE A 48 0.21 -4.31 15.68
C PHE A 48 -1.16 -4.21 16.35
N ARG A 49 -1.69 -2.99 16.50
CA ARG A 49 -2.98 -2.73 17.15
C ARG A 49 -4.17 -3.33 16.39
N SER A 50 -4.09 -3.46 15.07
CA SER A 50 -5.16 -4.07 14.27
C SER A 50 -5.11 -5.60 14.28
N THR A 51 -3.96 -6.22 14.59
CA THR A 51 -3.75 -7.67 14.43
C THR A 51 -3.59 -8.44 15.75
N TYR A 52 -3.09 -7.80 16.82
CA TYR A 52 -2.70 -8.50 18.06
C TYR A 52 -3.81 -9.28 18.77
N ASN A 53 -5.07 -8.89 18.59
CA ASN A 53 -6.23 -9.51 19.26
C ASN A 53 -7.23 -10.13 18.27
N ARG A 54 -6.81 -10.41 17.02
CA ARG A 54 -7.70 -10.89 15.96
C ARG A 54 -7.41 -12.34 15.58
N PRO A 55 -8.41 -13.24 15.57
CA PRO A 55 -8.17 -14.65 15.26
C PRO A 55 -7.61 -14.82 13.85
N LEU A 56 -6.43 -15.44 13.72
CA LEU A 56 -5.77 -15.59 12.42
C LEU A 56 -6.61 -16.28 11.35
N ARG A 57 -7.42 -17.27 11.74
CA ARG A 57 -8.33 -18.00 10.86
C ARG A 57 -9.43 -17.12 10.25
N GLU A 58 -9.72 -15.97 10.86
CA GLU A 58 -10.72 -15.01 10.38
C GLU A 58 -10.11 -14.00 9.42
N ILE A 59 -8.79 -13.78 9.47
CA ILE A 59 -8.10 -12.76 8.67
C ILE A 59 -7.35 -13.39 7.49
N ILE A 60 -6.77 -14.58 7.68
CA ILE A 60 -5.98 -15.27 6.66
C ILE A 60 -6.79 -16.44 6.11
N SER A 61 -7.15 -16.35 4.83
CA SER A 61 -7.81 -17.42 4.09
C SER A 61 -7.07 -17.70 2.77
N PRO A 62 -7.10 -18.93 2.24
CA PRO A 62 -6.56 -19.23 0.91
C PRO A 62 -7.19 -18.36 -0.19
N ALA A 63 -8.46 -17.99 -0.03
CA ALA A 63 -9.15 -17.07 -0.94
C ALA A 63 -8.54 -15.65 -0.89
N LEU A 64 -8.20 -15.13 0.30
CA LEU A 64 -7.51 -13.85 0.43
C LEU A 64 -6.13 -13.88 -0.25
N LEU A 65 -5.33 -14.90 0.05
CA LEU A 65 -3.97 -15.05 -0.50
C LEU A 65 -3.99 -15.26 -2.02
N GLY A 66 -4.79 -16.22 -2.48
CA GLY A 66 -4.94 -16.57 -3.89
C GLY A 66 -5.51 -15.41 -4.70
N GLY A 67 -6.52 -14.72 -4.17
CA GLY A 67 -7.08 -13.53 -4.81
C GLY A 67 -6.05 -12.41 -4.97
N PHE A 68 -5.23 -12.15 -3.95
CA PHE A 68 -4.18 -11.14 -4.01
C PHE A 68 -3.20 -11.43 -5.16
N TRP A 69 -2.64 -12.65 -5.20
CA TRP A 69 -1.69 -13.02 -6.26
C TRP A 69 -2.34 -13.07 -7.63
N ALA A 70 -3.60 -13.50 -7.74
CA ALA A 70 -4.33 -13.49 -9.00
C ALA A 70 -4.48 -12.07 -9.55
N VAL A 71 -4.90 -11.10 -8.72
CA VAL A 71 -5.04 -9.70 -9.15
C VAL A 71 -3.70 -9.12 -9.57
N ILE A 72 -2.63 -9.36 -8.80
CA ILE A 72 -1.28 -8.88 -9.12
C ILE A 72 -0.79 -9.50 -10.44
N ALA A 73 -0.87 -10.82 -10.59
CA ALA A 73 -0.39 -11.53 -11.78
C ALA A 73 -1.16 -11.11 -13.05
N LEU A 74 -2.48 -10.98 -12.97
CA LEU A 74 -3.32 -10.55 -14.08
C LEU A 74 -3.07 -9.09 -14.46
N THR A 75 -2.88 -8.20 -13.47
CA THR A 75 -2.54 -6.79 -13.73
C THR A 75 -1.15 -6.65 -14.35
N ILE A 76 -0.16 -7.41 -13.88
CA ILE A 76 1.18 -7.49 -14.50
C ILE A 76 1.06 -7.97 -15.94
N THR A 77 0.29 -9.04 -16.18
CA THR A 77 0.12 -9.62 -17.52
C THR A 77 -0.52 -8.62 -18.48
N LEU A 78 -1.57 -7.93 -18.04
CA LEU A 78 -2.22 -6.91 -18.86
C LEU A 78 -1.32 -5.69 -19.07
N GLY A 79 -0.64 -5.23 -18.03
CA GLY A 79 0.35 -4.15 -18.13
C GLY A 79 1.44 -4.49 -19.14
N TRP A 80 1.98 -5.70 -19.10
CA TRP A 80 2.94 -6.16 -20.11
C TRP A 80 2.32 -6.16 -21.51
N LEU A 81 1.10 -6.66 -21.70
CA LEU A 81 0.45 -6.71 -23.01
C LEU A 81 0.23 -5.32 -23.61
N VAL A 82 -0.17 -4.35 -22.78
CA VAL A 82 -0.38 -2.94 -23.16
C VAL A 82 0.94 -2.27 -23.51
N HIS A 83 1.99 -2.49 -22.71
CA HIS A 83 3.25 -1.75 -22.78
C HIS A 83 4.36 -2.47 -23.57
N ARG A 84 4.17 -3.72 -24.02
CA ARG A 84 5.24 -4.51 -24.69
C ARG A 84 5.81 -3.87 -25.94
N ARG A 85 5.03 -3.04 -26.63
CA ARG A 85 5.42 -2.34 -27.87
C ARG A 85 6.22 -1.06 -27.63
N LEU A 86 6.45 -0.67 -26.37
CA LEU A 86 7.34 0.45 -26.05
C LEU A 86 8.79 0.07 -26.40
N GLU A 87 9.42 0.87 -27.25
CA GLU A 87 10.78 0.62 -27.76
C GLU A 87 11.83 0.73 -26.66
N SER A 88 11.66 1.65 -25.72
CA SER A 88 12.57 1.83 -24.56
C SER A 88 12.28 0.78 -23.49
N PRO A 89 13.23 -0.12 -23.16
CA PRO A 89 13.08 -1.10 -22.09
C PRO A 89 12.82 -0.46 -20.74
N ASP A 90 13.52 0.61 -20.41
CA ASP A 90 13.36 1.34 -19.15
C ASP A 90 11.94 1.86 -18.99
N ARG A 91 11.42 2.57 -20.01
CA ARG A 91 10.04 3.07 -20.01
C ARG A 91 9.04 1.93 -19.91
N ARG A 92 9.26 0.83 -20.63
CA ARG A 92 8.40 -0.37 -20.56
C ARG A 92 8.37 -0.96 -19.15
N SER A 93 9.52 -1.13 -18.52
CA SER A 93 9.63 -1.70 -17.17
C SER A 93 8.89 -0.84 -16.15
N VAL A 94 9.08 0.48 -16.20
CA VAL A 94 8.41 1.44 -15.32
C VAL A 94 6.91 1.43 -15.57
N SER A 95 6.45 1.46 -16.82
CA SER A 95 5.01 1.42 -17.13
C SER A 95 4.33 0.13 -16.65
N VAL A 96 4.97 -1.04 -16.80
CA VAL A 96 4.45 -2.31 -16.27
C VAL A 96 4.40 -2.27 -14.75
N VAL A 97 5.49 -1.87 -14.09
CA VAL A 97 5.56 -1.79 -12.62
C VAL A 97 4.49 -0.84 -12.09
N GLN A 98 4.40 0.38 -12.62
CA GLN A 98 3.43 1.37 -12.17
C GLN A 98 1.97 0.97 -12.46
N SER A 99 1.73 0.02 -13.36
CA SER A 99 0.36 -0.47 -13.63
C SER A 99 -0.19 -1.34 -12.50
N TYR A 100 0.65 -2.01 -11.72
CA TYR A 100 0.22 -2.84 -10.57
C TYR A 100 0.74 -2.34 -9.22
N HIS A 101 1.72 -1.42 -9.19
CA HIS A 101 2.34 -0.98 -7.95
C HIS A 101 1.33 -0.24 -7.08
N SER A 102 1.00 -0.82 -5.93
CA SER A 102 0.04 -0.25 -4.98
C SER A 102 0.71 0.40 -3.78
N ASN A 103 0.26 1.60 -3.40
CA ASN A 103 0.71 2.26 -2.17
C ASN A 103 -0.07 1.75 -0.94
N MET A 104 0.00 0.44 -0.73
CA MET A 104 -0.68 -0.28 0.36
C MET A 104 -0.26 0.24 1.76
N GLY A 105 1.00 0.64 1.92
CA GLY A 105 1.55 1.04 3.21
C GLY A 105 1.18 2.47 3.59
N PHE A 106 1.52 3.45 2.76
CA PHE A 106 1.31 4.86 3.11
C PHE A 106 -0.11 5.34 2.87
N LEU A 107 -0.82 4.78 1.88
CA LEU A 107 -2.18 5.21 1.54
C LEU A 107 -3.22 4.15 1.87
N GLY A 108 -3.07 2.93 1.38
CA GLY A 108 -4.06 1.86 1.52
C GLY A 108 -4.46 1.56 2.96
N LEU A 109 -3.51 1.12 3.79
CA LEU A 109 -3.79 0.68 5.15
C LEU A 109 -4.36 1.81 6.04
N PRO A 110 -3.76 3.01 6.08
CA PRO A 110 -4.33 4.12 6.85
C PRO A 110 -5.72 4.54 6.35
N LEU A 111 -5.98 4.46 5.04
CA LEU A 111 -7.29 4.75 4.47
C LEU A 111 -8.34 3.73 4.91
N VAL A 112 -8.03 2.44 4.84
CA VAL A 112 -8.91 1.36 5.36
C VAL A 112 -9.17 1.58 6.85
N ALA A 113 -8.13 1.89 7.64
CA ALA A 113 -8.27 2.17 9.06
C ALA A 113 -9.20 3.35 9.36
N ALA A 114 -9.16 4.38 8.53
CA ALA A 114 -9.95 5.58 8.72
C ALA A 114 -11.41 5.45 8.21
N THR A 115 -11.71 4.48 7.34
CA THR A 115 -13.01 4.38 6.65
C THR A 115 -13.79 3.10 6.89
N MET A 116 -13.13 1.99 7.19
CA MET A 116 -13.74 0.65 7.17
C MET A 116 -13.71 -0.08 8.52
N GLY A 117 -13.11 0.53 9.55
CA GLY A 117 -13.07 -0.04 10.91
C GLY A 117 -11.98 -1.09 11.11
N SER A 118 -11.92 -1.61 12.34
CA SER A 118 -10.77 -2.40 12.81
C SER A 118 -10.65 -3.78 12.15
N GLU A 119 -11.76 -4.39 11.75
CA GLU A 119 -11.77 -5.69 11.08
C GLU A 119 -11.16 -5.61 9.68
N ALA A 120 -11.64 -4.67 8.84
CA ALA A 120 -11.05 -4.38 7.55
C ALA A 120 -9.58 -3.97 7.66
N THR A 121 -9.21 -3.23 8.73
CA THR A 121 -7.82 -2.85 8.99
C THR A 121 -6.92 -4.06 9.23
N ALA A 122 -7.42 -5.06 9.94
CA ALA A 122 -6.68 -6.30 10.19
C ALA A 122 -6.43 -7.06 8.88
N VAL A 123 -7.47 -7.20 8.03
CA VAL A 123 -7.36 -7.78 6.68
C VAL A 123 -6.36 -7.00 5.82
N ALA A 124 -6.46 -5.67 5.80
CA ALA A 124 -5.52 -4.81 5.10
C ALA A 124 -4.08 -4.94 5.61
N SER A 125 -3.89 -5.15 6.91
CA SER A 125 -2.56 -5.34 7.50
C SER A 125 -1.92 -6.65 7.01
N VAL A 126 -2.72 -7.70 6.86
CA VAL A 126 -2.30 -8.97 6.25
C VAL A 126 -2.00 -8.81 4.77
N ILE A 127 -2.86 -8.13 4.00
CA ILE A 127 -2.63 -7.82 2.57
C ILE A 127 -1.31 -7.06 2.40
N LEU A 128 -1.06 -6.05 3.23
CA LEU A 128 0.19 -5.29 3.23
C LEU A 128 1.40 -6.20 3.51
N GLY A 129 1.27 -7.13 4.46
CA GLY A 129 2.33 -8.11 4.77
C GLY A 129 2.67 -9.02 3.60
N ILE A 130 1.65 -9.62 2.99
CA ILE A 130 1.80 -10.48 1.80
C ILE A 130 2.41 -9.66 0.67
N GLY A 131 1.89 -8.46 0.44
CA GLY A 131 2.41 -7.48 -0.50
C GLY A 131 3.88 -7.21 -0.25
N ALA A 132 4.30 -6.83 0.95
CA ALA A 132 5.70 -6.56 1.23
C ALA A 132 6.60 -7.77 0.91
N VAL A 133 6.19 -9.00 1.25
CA VAL A 133 6.96 -10.22 0.97
C VAL A 133 7.00 -10.58 -0.52
N THR A 134 5.93 -10.37 -1.29
CA THR A 134 5.85 -10.84 -2.68
C THR A 134 6.01 -9.73 -3.72
N HIS A 135 5.39 -8.57 -3.49
CA HIS A 135 5.35 -7.43 -4.40
C HIS A 135 6.74 -6.84 -4.65
N VAL A 136 7.57 -6.73 -3.59
CA VAL A 136 8.92 -6.16 -3.69
C VAL A 136 9.84 -7.06 -4.53
N PRO A 137 9.98 -8.38 -4.25
CA PRO A 137 10.78 -9.27 -5.10
C PRO A 137 10.28 -9.34 -6.55
N VAL A 138 8.96 -9.35 -6.78
CA VAL A 138 8.38 -9.36 -8.13
C VAL A 138 8.75 -8.08 -8.89
N THR A 139 8.69 -6.92 -8.23
CA THR A 139 9.08 -5.64 -8.83
C THR A 139 10.56 -5.64 -9.21
N VAL A 140 11.44 -6.07 -8.30
CA VAL A 140 12.87 -6.18 -8.59
C VAL A 140 13.12 -7.14 -9.75
N PHE A 141 12.49 -8.32 -9.74
CA PHE A 141 12.62 -9.30 -10.81
C PHE A 141 12.19 -8.74 -12.18
N LEU A 142 11.06 -8.03 -12.26
CA LEU A 142 10.59 -7.42 -13.49
C LEU A 142 11.57 -6.35 -14.01
N LEU A 143 12.06 -5.47 -13.13
CA LEU A 143 13.04 -4.45 -13.49
C LEU A 143 14.34 -5.08 -13.99
N VAL A 144 14.86 -6.08 -13.28
CA VAL A 144 16.07 -6.84 -13.67
C VAL A 144 15.88 -7.51 -15.04
N ARG A 145 14.75 -8.18 -15.25
CA ARG A 145 14.53 -8.95 -16.50
C ARG A 145 14.26 -8.06 -17.71
N ILE A 146 13.64 -6.90 -17.52
CA ILE A 146 13.33 -5.98 -18.61
C ILE A 146 14.53 -5.06 -18.93
N ASN A 147 15.26 -4.59 -17.91
CA ASN A 147 16.35 -3.61 -18.08
C ASN A 147 17.75 -4.23 -18.04
N GLY A 148 17.89 -5.50 -17.64
CA GLY A 148 19.18 -6.19 -17.54
C GLY A 148 20.05 -5.72 -16.36
N SER A 149 19.45 -5.28 -15.25
CA SER A 149 20.20 -4.78 -14.09
C SER A 149 20.70 -5.90 -13.15
N ASP A 150 21.85 -5.70 -12.52
CA ASP A 150 22.45 -6.62 -11.55
C ASP A 150 21.94 -6.38 -10.11
N ALA A 151 20.62 -6.39 -9.90
CA ALA A 151 20.08 -6.25 -8.55
C ALA A 151 20.31 -7.54 -7.73
N SER A 152 20.98 -7.41 -6.59
CA SER A 152 21.22 -8.52 -5.66
C SER A 152 19.94 -8.92 -4.93
N LEU A 153 19.39 -10.09 -5.25
CA LEU A 153 18.25 -10.71 -4.55
C LEU A 153 18.53 -10.89 -3.04
N LEU A 154 19.79 -11.16 -2.67
CA LEU A 154 20.20 -11.36 -1.27
C LEU A 154 20.08 -10.08 -0.44
N GLY A 155 20.41 -8.92 -1.04
CA GLY A 155 20.26 -7.61 -0.40
C GLY A 155 18.79 -7.29 -0.09
N GLU A 156 17.88 -7.72 -0.96
CA GLU A 156 16.45 -7.49 -0.80
C GLU A 156 15.82 -8.40 0.26
N CYS A 157 16.25 -9.67 0.34
CA CYS A 157 15.88 -10.56 1.44
C CYS A 157 16.25 -9.99 2.81
N ARG A 158 17.42 -9.34 2.93
CA ARG A 158 17.83 -8.69 4.18
C ARG A 158 16.90 -7.54 4.55
N LYS A 159 16.51 -6.70 3.58
CA LYS A 159 15.60 -5.57 3.82
C LYS A 159 14.22 -6.02 4.29
N LEU A 160 13.74 -7.16 3.80
CA LEU A 160 12.48 -7.77 4.24
C LEU A 160 12.51 -8.10 5.73
N VAL A 161 13.57 -8.74 6.21
CA VAL A 161 13.71 -9.14 7.62
C VAL A 161 13.82 -7.93 8.56
N THR A 162 14.46 -6.84 8.10
CA THR A 162 14.60 -5.61 8.88
C THR A 162 13.43 -4.63 8.71
N ASN A 163 12.38 -5.01 7.97
CA ASN A 163 11.27 -4.11 7.69
C ASN A 163 10.37 -3.94 8.93
N PRO A 164 10.26 -2.72 9.52
CA PRO A 164 9.49 -2.49 10.74
C PRO A 164 8.00 -2.83 10.59
N VAL A 165 7.43 -2.66 9.40
CA VAL A 165 6.04 -3.02 9.08
C VAL A 165 5.85 -4.54 9.17
N LEU A 166 6.76 -5.32 8.60
CA LEU A 166 6.72 -6.79 8.66
C LEU A 166 6.98 -7.32 10.06
N ILE A 167 7.90 -6.70 10.79
CA ILE A 167 8.19 -7.05 12.19
C ILE A 167 6.94 -6.81 13.05
N ALA A 168 6.27 -5.66 12.90
CA ALA A 168 5.06 -5.35 13.64
C ALA A 168 3.89 -6.30 13.31
N LEU A 169 3.73 -6.66 12.02
CA LEU A 169 2.74 -7.64 11.60
C LEU A 169 3.02 -9.01 12.21
N ALA A 170 4.26 -9.48 12.13
CA ALA A 170 4.66 -10.76 12.71
C ALA A 170 4.47 -10.77 14.23
N ALA A 171 4.81 -9.69 14.92
CA ALA A 171 4.59 -9.53 16.35
C ALA A 171 3.10 -9.56 16.73
N GLY A 172 2.25 -8.85 15.97
CA GLY A 172 0.81 -8.85 16.18
C GLY A 172 0.17 -10.21 15.94
N ILE A 173 0.49 -10.87 14.82
CA ILE A 173 0.08 -12.24 14.51
C ILE A 173 0.51 -13.19 15.64
N THR A 174 1.78 -13.12 16.06
CA THR A 174 2.32 -13.99 17.13
C THR A 174 1.59 -13.77 18.46
N ALA A 175 1.35 -12.51 18.83
CA ALA A 175 0.59 -12.17 20.03
C ALA A 175 -0.82 -12.75 19.99
N SER A 176 -1.48 -12.71 18.82
CA SER A 176 -2.79 -13.30 18.64
C SER A 176 -2.79 -14.82 18.75
N VAL A 177 -1.88 -15.52 18.06
CA VAL A 177 -1.79 -17.01 18.12
C VAL A 177 -1.58 -17.49 19.54
N LEU A 178 -0.65 -16.86 20.25
CA LEU A 178 -0.29 -17.22 21.61
C LEU A 178 -1.30 -16.70 22.64
N SER A 179 -2.36 -16.00 22.21
CA SER A 179 -3.35 -15.37 23.09
C SER A 179 -2.70 -14.50 24.17
N LEU A 180 -1.63 -13.77 23.81
CA LEU A 180 -0.91 -12.92 24.75
C LEU A 180 -1.80 -11.77 25.19
N SER A 181 -1.96 -11.65 26.51
CA SER A 181 -2.63 -10.50 27.11
C SER A 181 -1.70 -9.29 27.09
N VAL A 182 -1.83 -8.45 26.06
CA VAL A 182 -1.08 -7.19 25.97
C VAL A 182 -1.73 -6.16 26.92
N PRO A 183 -0.99 -5.57 27.88
CA PRO A 183 -1.51 -4.56 28.78
C PRO A 183 -2.17 -3.39 28.05
N GLU A 184 -3.36 -2.99 28.48
CA GLU A 184 -4.13 -1.89 27.89
C GLU A 184 -3.32 -0.57 27.77
N PRO A 185 -2.49 -0.16 28.75
CA PRO A 185 -1.68 1.05 28.61
C PRO A 185 -0.72 1.01 27.41
N LEU A 186 -0.16 -0.15 27.07
CA LEU A 186 0.74 -0.31 25.92
C LEU A 186 -0.04 -0.18 24.61
N VAL A 187 -1.20 -0.84 24.50
CA VAL A 187 -2.07 -0.71 23.32
C VAL A 187 -2.59 0.72 23.17
N GLY A 188 -2.94 1.36 24.27
CA GLY A 188 -3.37 2.76 24.33
C GLY A 188 -2.28 3.70 23.81
N ALA A 189 -1.01 3.48 24.19
CA ALA A 189 0.13 4.26 23.73
C ALA A 189 0.39 4.16 22.22
N LEU A 190 0.02 3.04 21.58
CA LEU A 190 0.09 2.86 20.12
C LEU A 190 -1.03 3.60 19.36
N GLY A 191 -2.09 4.01 20.05
CA GLY A 191 -3.25 4.68 19.45
C GLY A 191 -2.90 6.02 18.77
N PRO A 192 -2.28 6.99 19.46
CA PRO A 192 -1.95 8.28 18.85
C PRO A 192 -1.03 8.18 17.63
N PRO A 193 0.10 7.43 17.65
CA PRO A 193 0.93 7.26 16.45
C PRO A 193 0.15 6.65 15.28
N ALA A 194 -0.68 5.63 15.52
CA ALA A 194 -1.48 5.00 14.47
C ALA A 194 -2.43 6.00 13.78
N LYS A 195 -3.00 6.94 14.54
CA LYS A 195 -3.90 7.99 13.99
C LYS A 195 -3.17 9.03 13.14
N LEU A 196 -1.85 9.18 13.31
CA LEU A 196 -1.04 10.10 12.50
C LEU A 196 -0.70 9.54 11.11
N ALA A 197 -0.83 8.22 10.91
CA ALA A 197 -0.38 7.56 9.68
C ALA A 197 -1.01 8.19 8.42
N LEU A 198 -2.34 8.30 8.36
CA LEU A 198 -3.04 8.86 7.20
C LEU A 198 -2.77 10.37 6.97
N PRO A 199 -3.00 11.27 7.95
CA PRO A 199 -2.81 12.70 7.71
C PRO A 199 -1.36 13.06 7.34
N VAL A 200 -0.37 12.45 8.01
CA VAL A 200 1.03 12.74 7.72
C VAL A 200 1.44 12.17 6.36
N ALA A 201 0.95 10.97 6.00
CA ALA A 201 1.20 10.41 4.66
C ALA A 201 0.64 11.30 3.55
N LEU A 202 -0.60 11.80 3.70
CA LEU A 202 -1.22 12.69 2.71
C LEU A 202 -0.47 14.03 2.58
N LEU A 203 0.00 14.62 3.68
CA LEU A 203 0.85 15.81 3.63
C LEU A 203 2.16 15.55 2.90
N CYS A 204 2.82 14.42 3.18
CA CYS A 204 4.08 14.06 2.52
C CYS A 204 3.87 13.81 1.03
N ILE A 205 2.83 13.04 0.66
CA ILE A 205 2.47 12.80 -0.75
C ILE A 205 2.22 14.13 -1.45
N GLY A 206 1.40 15.01 -0.86
CA GLY A 206 1.11 16.34 -1.41
C GLY A 206 2.37 17.18 -1.60
N ALA A 207 3.30 17.18 -0.64
CA ALA A 207 4.54 17.95 -0.72
C ALA A 207 5.50 17.46 -1.82
N THR A 208 5.37 16.20 -2.25
CA THR A 208 6.16 15.63 -3.36
C THR A 208 5.51 15.77 -4.73
N LEU A 209 4.28 16.31 -4.81
CA LEU A 209 3.62 16.51 -6.10
C LEU A 209 4.27 17.66 -6.85
N ASP A 210 4.86 17.34 -7.99
CA ASP A 210 5.33 18.32 -8.95
C ASP A 210 4.15 18.83 -9.80
N THR A 211 3.91 20.13 -9.76
CA THR A 211 2.85 20.78 -10.53
C THR A 211 3.30 21.23 -11.92
N ASP A 212 4.61 21.21 -12.20
CA ASP A 212 5.21 21.72 -13.43
C ASP A 212 5.60 20.58 -14.39
N LEU A 213 4.75 19.56 -14.49
CA LEU A 213 5.01 18.41 -15.35
C LEU A 213 4.72 18.73 -16.83
N PRO A 214 5.70 18.60 -17.75
CA PRO A 214 5.42 18.67 -19.18
C PRO A 214 4.48 17.53 -19.58
N VAL A 215 3.46 17.83 -20.39
CA VAL A 215 2.43 16.87 -20.89
C VAL A 215 3.01 15.87 -21.91
N ALA A 216 4.31 15.58 -21.84
CA ALA A 216 4.94 14.57 -22.67
C ALA A 216 4.34 13.20 -22.32
N ASP A 217 3.97 12.43 -23.36
CA ASP A 217 3.50 11.06 -23.25
C ASP A 217 2.13 10.84 -22.55
N LEU A 218 1.16 11.77 -22.70
CA LEU A 218 -0.20 11.67 -22.15
C LEU A 218 -0.85 10.29 -22.39
N GLN A 219 -0.72 9.71 -23.59
CA GLN A 219 -1.28 8.40 -23.91
C GLN A 219 -0.74 7.28 -22.99
N LYS A 220 0.55 7.33 -22.64
CA LYS A 220 1.19 6.34 -21.76
C LYS A 220 0.72 6.54 -20.33
N THR A 221 0.71 7.77 -19.85
CA THR A 221 0.20 8.11 -18.52
C THR A 221 -1.25 7.67 -18.34
N VAL A 222 -2.12 7.97 -19.31
CA VAL A 222 -3.53 7.56 -19.29
C VAL A 222 -3.65 6.03 -19.25
N SER A 223 -2.84 5.30 -20.01
CA SER A 223 -2.89 3.83 -19.98
C SER A 223 -2.44 3.23 -18.64
N VAL A 224 -1.37 3.75 -18.03
CA VAL A 224 -0.91 3.32 -16.69
C VAL A 224 -1.96 3.66 -15.63
N VAL A 225 -2.46 4.89 -15.62
CA VAL A 225 -3.50 5.35 -14.69
C VAL A 225 -4.79 4.55 -14.88
N GLY A 226 -5.21 4.27 -16.11
CA GLY A 226 -6.39 3.46 -16.40
C GLY A 226 -6.23 2.02 -15.88
N LEU A 227 -5.06 1.41 -16.06
CA LEU A 227 -4.78 0.09 -15.50
C LEU A 227 -4.81 0.11 -13.97
N LYS A 228 -4.24 1.14 -13.35
CA LYS A 228 -4.08 1.22 -11.91
C LYS A 228 -5.34 1.64 -11.15
N VAL A 229 -6.04 2.66 -11.65
CA VAL A 229 -7.17 3.31 -10.95
C VAL A 229 -8.51 2.69 -11.33
N LEU A 230 -8.64 2.14 -12.55
CA LEU A 230 -9.89 1.55 -13.02
C LEU A 230 -9.81 0.02 -13.07
N TRP A 231 -8.84 -0.53 -13.80
CA TRP A 231 -8.77 -1.96 -14.03
C TRP A 231 -8.43 -2.75 -12.77
N MET A 232 -7.38 -2.38 -12.03
CA MET A 232 -6.92 -3.16 -10.88
C MET A 232 -7.96 -3.24 -9.74
N PRO A 233 -8.68 -2.17 -9.35
CA PRO A 233 -9.77 -2.25 -8.38
C PRO A 233 -10.97 -3.05 -8.90
N ALA A 234 -11.34 -2.88 -10.18
CA ALA A 234 -12.43 -3.65 -10.78
C ALA A 234 -12.11 -5.14 -10.83
N LEU A 235 -10.85 -5.48 -11.13
CA LEU A 235 -10.36 -6.84 -11.13
C LEU A 235 -10.32 -7.42 -9.71
N ALA A 236 -9.86 -6.64 -8.71
CA ALA A 236 -9.94 -7.04 -7.31
C ALA A 236 -11.38 -7.35 -6.90
N TRP A 237 -12.31 -6.46 -7.22
CA TRP A 237 -13.73 -6.67 -6.94
C TRP A 237 -14.26 -7.95 -7.60
N LEU A 238 -13.93 -8.18 -8.88
CA LEU A 238 -14.37 -9.38 -9.61
C LEU A 238 -13.78 -10.67 -9.03
N VAL A 239 -12.48 -10.69 -8.74
CA VAL A 239 -11.79 -11.86 -8.19
C VAL A 239 -12.35 -12.19 -6.81
N TYR A 240 -12.41 -11.23 -5.90
CA TYR A 240 -12.86 -11.50 -4.53
C TYR A 240 -14.36 -11.75 -4.41
N SER A 241 -15.19 -11.18 -5.29
CA SER A 241 -16.62 -11.55 -5.36
C SER A 241 -16.81 -12.98 -5.86
N SER A 242 -16.00 -13.44 -6.82
CA SER A 242 -16.05 -14.83 -7.31
C SER A 242 -15.59 -15.87 -6.28
N LEU A 243 -14.74 -15.46 -5.32
CA LEU A 243 -14.26 -16.29 -4.22
C LEU A 243 -15.19 -16.29 -3.00
N ALA A 244 -16.37 -15.66 -3.10
CA ALA A 244 -17.36 -15.54 -2.03
C ALA A 244 -16.78 -14.97 -0.72
N MET A 245 -15.88 -13.98 -0.82
CA MET A 245 -15.36 -13.28 0.35
C MET A 245 -16.44 -12.41 0.98
N ASP A 246 -16.34 -12.24 2.30
CA ASP A 246 -17.18 -11.30 3.02
C ASP A 246 -16.95 -9.87 2.54
N ALA A 247 -17.94 -9.00 2.74
CA ALA A 247 -17.91 -7.63 2.24
C ALA A 247 -16.77 -6.80 2.86
N THR A 248 -16.37 -7.11 4.09
CA THR A 248 -15.30 -6.40 4.81
C THR A 248 -13.95 -6.70 4.17
N ALA A 249 -13.62 -7.98 3.98
CA ALA A 249 -12.39 -8.41 3.35
C ALA A 249 -12.32 -8.00 1.88
N LEU A 250 -13.42 -8.13 1.14
CA LEU A 250 -13.52 -7.68 -0.25
C LEU A 250 -13.24 -6.18 -0.36
N GLY A 251 -13.92 -5.36 0.44
CA GLY A 251 -13.74 -3.91 0.40
C GLY A 251 -12.31 -3.49 0.77
N ALA A 252 -11.73 -4.11 1.80
CA ALA A 252 -10.34 -3.87 2.20
C ALA A 252 -9.39 -4.21 1.05
N ALA A 253 -9.59 -5.36 0.38
CA ALA A 253 -8.75 -5.77 -0.73
C ALA A 253 -8.85 -4.86 -1.95
N VAL A 254 -10.07 -4.40 -2.30
CA VAL A 254 -10.28 -3.44 -3.39
C VAL A 254 -9.57 -2.12 -3.10
N VAL A 255 -9.69 -1.58 -1.88
CA VAL A 255 -9.01 -0.33 -1.49
C VAL A 255 -7.49 -0.53 -1.52
N MET A 256 -6.97 -1.58 -0.89
CA MET A 256 -5.54 -1.85 -0.81
C MET A 256 -4.90 -2.04 -2.20
N LEU A 257 -5.59 -2.71 -3.12
CA LEU A 257 -5.11 -2.92 -4.48
C LEU A 257 -5.33 -1.69 -5.38
N GLY A 258 -6.23 -0.78 -5.02
CA GLY A 258 -6.51 0.45 -5.76
C GLY A 258 -5.67 1.66 -5.42
N THR A 259 -5.11 1.73 -4.21
CA THR A 259 -4.09 2.73 -3.82
C THR A 259 -2.73 2.41 -4.41
#